data_AF-A0A2D7IY14-F1
#
_entry.id   AF-A0A2D7IY14-F1
#
_cell.length_a   1.000
_cell.length_b   1.000
_cell.length_c   1.000
_cell.angle_alpha   90.00
_cell.angle_beta   90.00
_cell.angle_gamma   90.00
#
_symmetry.space_group_name_H-M   'P 1'
#
loop_
_entity.id
_entity.type
_entity.pdbx_description
1 polymer ?
#
loop_
_entity_poly.entity_id
_entity_poly.type
_entity_poly.pdbx_seq_one_letter_code
_entity_poly.pdbx_strand_id
1 'polypeptide(L)'
;MFFLKYLPTQSLLLNYREHFPEGSEPQIASQLEMLRKASLLLRDLDDFFREHDLSLTRFLILVILDGASNGLSHTSIVDRIDVSSPVISRSLGALVSDGMVEVITDAENKRLKLNRLTRAGRERLLALMPGYYEILLRG
;
A
#
# COMPACT_ATOMS: atom_id res chain seq x y z
N MET A 1 11.56 -0.83 -3.05
CA MET A 1 11.41 -2.15 -3.71
C MET A 1 12.75 -2.87 -3.61
N PHE A 2 12.80 -4.12 -3.14
CA PHE A 2 14.06 -4.86 -3.05
C PHE A 2 14.55 -5.20 -4.46
N PHE A 3 15.69 -4.64 -4.86
CA PHE A 3 16.15 -4.60 -6.26
C PHE A 3 16.90 -5.86 -6.72
N LEU A 4 17.05 -6.87 -5.87
CA LEU A 4 17.80 -8.07 -6.21
C LEU A 4 16.92 -9.10 -6.93
N LYS A 5 17.06 -9.18 -8.26
CA LYS A 5 16.40 -10.19 -9.10
C LYS A 5 16.76 -11.63 -8.70
N TYR A 6 17.92 -11.81 -8.09
CA TYR A 6 18.35 -13.04 -7.41
C TYR A 6 18.89 -12.64 -6.05
N LEU A 7 18.54 -13.38 -4.99
CA LEU A 7 19.22 -13.19 -3.71
C LEU A 7 20.72 -13.36 -3.93
N PRO A 8 21.57 -12.62 -3.20
CA PRO A 8 22.97 -12.97 -3.13
C PRO A 8 23.03 -14.46 -2.80
N THR A 9 23.59 -15.25 -3.70
CA THR A 9 23.75 -16.69 -3.47
C THR A 9 24.47 -16.88 -2.14
N GLN A 10 24.25 -18.01 -1.48
CA GLN A 10 24.96 -18.34 -0.25
C GLN A 10 26.48 -18.09 -0.41
N SER A 11 27.02 -18.34 -1.62
CA SER A 11 28.39 -18.00 -2.02
C SER A 11 28.81 -16.53 -1.90
N LEU A 12 27.92 -15.55 -2.14
CA LEU A 12 28.26 -14.14 -1.97
C LEU A 12 28.33 -13.76 -0.48
N LEU A 13 27.44 -14.30 0.36
CA LEU A 13 27.55 -14.18 1.82
C LEU A 13 28.81 -14.89 2.34
N LEU A 14 29.16 -16.06 1.78
CA LEU A 14 30.39 -16.80 2.11
C LEU A 14 31.66 -15.98 1.86
N ASN A 15 31.72 -15.19 0.77
CA ASN A 15 32.88 -14.37 0.43
C ASN A 15 33.19 -13.26 1.45
N TYR A 16 32.19 -12.82 2.22
CA TYR A 16 32.36 -11.79 3.24
C TYR A 16 32.57 -12.36 4.64
N ARG A 17 32.47 -13.68 4.85
CA ARG A 17 32.53 -14.30 6.18
C ARG A 17 33.84 -14.04 6.91
N GLU A 18 34.94 -13.95 6.16
CA GLU A 18 36.25 -13.67 6.74
C GLU A 18 36.35 -12.26 7.31
N HIS A 19 35.56 -11.31 6.78
CA HIS A 19 35.57 -9.92 7.20
C HIS A 19 34.39 -9.56 8.11
N PHE A 20 33.27 -10.29 7.96
CA PHE A 20 32.00 -10.08 8.66
C PHE A 20 31.39 -11.45 9.01
N PRO A 21 31.84 -12.08 10.11
CA PRO A 21 31.35 -13.39 10.54
C PRO A 21 29.83 -13.43 10.71
N GLU A 22 29.23 -12.32 11.15
CA GLU A 22 27.79 -12.13 11.34
C GLU A 22 27.01 -12.30 10.03
N GLY A 23 27.62 -12.02 8.87
CA GLY A 23 27.02 -12.25 7.55
C GLY A 23 26.66 -13.72 7.27
N SER A 24 27.19 -14.64 8.07
CA SER A 24 26.89 -16.07 8.02
C SER A 24 25.63 -16.48 8.79
N GLU A 25 25.06 -15.57 9.60
CA GLU A 25 23.93 -15.89 10.44
C GLU A 25 22.74 -16.36 9.60
N PRO A 26 22.18 -17.57 9.83
CA PRO A 26 21.07 -18.10 9.04
C PRO A 26 19.85 -17.15 9.00
N GLN A 27 19.68 -16.35 10.05
CA GLN A 27 18.64 -15.33 10.13
C GLN A 27 18.75 -14.30 9.01
N ILE A 28 19.97 -13.89 8.60
CA ILE A 28 20.15 -12.92 7.51
C ILE A 28 19.59 -13.47 6.19
N ALA A 29 19.89 -14.73 5.87
CA ALA A 29 19.36 -15.36 4.66
C ALA A 29 17.81 -15.39 4.66
N SER A 30 17.21 -15.73 5.81
CA SER A 30 15.75 -15.72 5.99
C SER A 30 15.15 -14.31 5.84
N GLN A 31 15.78 -13.28 6.41
CA GLN A 31 15.33 -11.89 6.25
C GLN A 31 15.43 -11.42 4.80
N LEU A 32 16.51 -11.76 4.09
CA LEU A 32 16.65 -11.41 2.67
C LEU A 32 15.61 -12.12 1.81
N GLU A 33 15.30 -13.38 2.10
CA GLU A 33 14.22 -14.12 1.42
C GLU A 33 12.85 -13.49 1.67
N MET A 34 12.56 -13.09 2.91
CA MET A 34 11.34 -12.36 3.26
C MET A 34 11.24 -11.03 2.48
N LEU A 35 12.31 -10.23 2.45
CA LEU A 35 12.35 -8.97 1.71
C LEU A 35 12.11 -9.17 0.20
N ARG A 36 12.65 -10.25 -0.37
CA ARG A 36 12.39 -10.63 -1.76
C ARG A 36 10.92 -10.97 -1.97
N LYS A 37 10.35 -11.86 -1.16
CA LYS A 37 8.94 -12.30 -1.28
C LYS A 37 7.99 -11.10 -1.17
N ALA A 38 8.19 -10.25 -0.16
CA ALA A 38 7.41 -9.02 0.01
C ALA A 38 7.52 -8.07 -1.20
N SER A 39 8.71 -7.95 -1.79
CA SER A 39 8.90 -7.08 -2.97
C SER A 39 8.29 -7.64 -4.26
N LEU A 40 8.23 -8.96 -4.41
CA LEU A 40 7.50 -9.59 -5.52
C LEU A 40 5.99 -9.40 -5.34
N LEU A 41 5.48 -9.66 -4.14
CA LEU A 41 4.07 -9.45 -3.83
C LEU A 41 3.62 -8.00 -4.05
N LEU A 42 4.42 -7.03 -3.60
CA LEU A 42 4.14 -5.60 -3.85
C LEU A 42 4.11 -5.26 -5.33
N ARG A 43 4.98 -5.87 -6.16
CA ARG A 43 4.96 -5.68 -7.61
C ARG A 43 3.68 -6.22 -8.22
N ASP A 44 3.28 -7.43 -7.83
CA ASP A 44 2.07 -8.07 -8.36
C ASP A 44 0.82 -7.24 -8.01
N LEU A 45 0.77 -6.68 -6.79
CA LEU A 45 -0.28 -5.76 -6.37
C LEU A 45 -0.25 -4.45 -7.17
N ASP A 46 0.93 -3.84 -7.34
CA ASP A 46 1.08 -2.59 -8.11
C ASP A 46 0.67 -2.77 -9.57
N ASP A 47 1.02 -3.90 -10.19
CA ASP A 47 0.66 -4.23 -11.56
C ASP A 47 -0.85 -4.47 -11.68
N PHE A 48 -1.45 -5.26 -10.78
CA PHE A 48 -2.90 -5.48 -10.72
C PHE A 48 -3.68 -4.18 -10.58
N PHE A 49 -3.33 -3.31 -9.63
CA PHE A 49 -4.06 -2.06 -9.47
C PHE A 49 -3.89 -1.13 -10.67
N ARG A 50 -2.70 -1.11 -11.28
CA ARG A 50 -2.43 -0.32 -12.49
C ARG A 50 -3.28 -0.77 -13.68
N GLU A 51 -3.45 -2.07 -13.89
CA GLU A 51 -4.34 -2.64 -14.92
C GLU A 51 -5.81 -2.25 -14.69
N HIS A 52 -6.16 -1.87 -13.46
CA HIS A 52 -7.47 -1.37 -13.07
C HIS A 52 -7.50 0.16 -12.86
N ASP A 53 -6.58 0.92 -13.49
CA ASP A 53 -6.47 2.39 -13.43
C ASP A 53 -6.36 2.96 -12.00
N LEU A 54 -5.99 2.12 -11.04
CA LEU A 54 -5.85 2.45 -9.63
C LEU A 54 -4.37 2.34 -9.22
N SER A 55 -4.00 2.93 -8.09
CA SER A 55 -2.69 2.68 -7.48
C SER A 55 -2.89 2.02 -6.13
N LEU A 56 -1.89 1.29 -5.64
CA LEU A 56 -1.94 0.69 -4.30
C LEU A 56 -2.26 1.72 -3.22
N THR A 57 -1.66 2.91 -3.27
CA THR A 57 -1.97 4.00 -2.31
C THR A 57 -3.43 4.44 -2.38
N ARG A 58 -3.98 4.62 -3.60
CA ARG A 58 -5.39 5.00 -3.77
C ARG A 58 -6.31 3.90 -3.26
N PHE A 59 -6.00 2.65 -3.55
CA PHE A 59 -6.71 1.49 -3.00
C PHE A 59 -6.71 1.47 -1.46
N LEU A 60 -5.56 1.65 -0.83
CA LEU A 60 -5.45 1.68 0.64
C LEU A 60 -6.27 2.83 1.24
N ILE A 61 -6.31 4.00 0.58
CA ILE A 61 -7.18 5.11 0.98
C ILE A 61 -8.67 4.68 0.93
N LEU A 62 -9.11 4.00 -0.13
CA LEU A 62 -10.49 3.50 -0.21
C LEU A 62 -10.81 2.50 0.91
N VAL A 63 -9.89 1.58 1.22
CA VAL A 63 -10.05 0.59 2.31
C VAL A 63 -10.23 1.27 3.67
N ILE A 64 -9.38 2.23 4.03
CA ILE A 64 -9.52 2.91 5.33
C ILE A 64 -10.76 3.80 5.41
N LEU A 65 -11.23 4.33 4.27
CA LEU A 65 -12.45 5.13 4.20
C LEU A 65 -13.72 4.27 4.27
N ASP A 66 -13.72 3.05 3.70
CA ASP A 66 -14.85 2.11 3.80
C ASP A 66 -15.12 1.72 5.26
N GLY A 67 -14.07 1.61 6.07
CA GLY A 67 -14.17 1.36 7.52
C GLY A 67 -14.59 2.57 8.36
N ALA A 68 -14.69 3.77 7.78
CA ALA A 68 -14.97 5.02 8.51
C ALA A 68 -16.36 5.58 8.13
N SER A 69 -17.36 5.31 8.97
CA SER A 69 -18.78 5.70 8.73
C SER A 69 -18.99 7.20 8.45
N ASN A 70 -18.22 8.07 9.12
CA ASN A 70 -18.33 9.52 8.98
C ASN A 70 -17.26 10.13 8.06
N GLY A 71 -16.40 9.32 7.45
CA GLY A 71 -15.22 9.78 6.71
C GLY A 71 -14.03 10.13 7.62
N LEU A 72 -12.92 10.52 7.01
CA LEU A 72 -11.66 10.83 7.69
C LEU A 72 -11.07 12.17 7.26
N SER A 73 -10.49 12.89 8.22
CA SER A 73 -9.70 14.08 7.90
C SER A 73 -8.43 13.70 7.14
N HIS A 74 -7.82 14.67 6.42
CA HIS A 74 -6.54 14.44 5.74
C HIS A 74 -5.45 13.95 6.70
N THR A 75 -5.32 14.58 7.87
CA THR A 75 -4.34 14.17 8.90
C THR A 75 -4.58 12.74 9.35
N SER A 76 -5.84 12.39 9.60
CA SER A 76 -6.23 11.04 9.98
C SER A 76 -5.88 9.98 8.92
N ILE A 77 -5.87 10.35 7.64
CA ILE A 77 -5.44 9.46 6.55
C ILE A 77 -3.92 9.33 6.52
N VAL A 78 -3.19 10.44 6.65
CA VAL A 78 -1.72 10.45 6.74
C VAL A 78 -1.22 9.59 7.91
N ASP A 79 -1.89 9.64 9.06
CA ASP A 79 -1.52 8.84 10.24
C ASP A 79 -1.73 7.32 10.06
N ARG A 80 -2.52 6.91 9.05
CA ARG A 80 -2.86 5.50 8.80
C ARG A 80 -2.10 4.87 7.64
N ILE A 81 -1.48 5.68 6.78
CA ILE A 81 -0.79 5.21 5.58
C ILE A 81 0.62 5.79 5.60
N ASP A 82 1.62 4.91 5.63
CA ASP A 82 3.04 5.26 5.71
C ASP A 82 3.60 5.75 4.35
N VAL A 83 3.06 6.87 3.88
CA VAL A 83 3.55 7.63 2.72
C VAL A 83 3.51 9.11 3.05
N SER A 84 4.24 9.92 2.27
CA SER A 84 4.31 11.35 2.54
C SER A 84 2.95 12.03 2.36
N SER A 85 2.69 13.04 3.21
CA SER A 85 1.49 13.88 3.13
C SER A 85 1.19 14.43 1.71
N PRO A 86 2.18 14.89 0.91
CA PRO A 86 1.96 15.27 -0.48
C PRO A 86 1.49 14.12 -1.40
N VAL A 87 1.88 12.87 -1.13
CA VAL A 87 1.39 11.69 -1.87
C VAL A 87 -0.07 11.43 -1.52
N ILE A 88 -0.46 11.55 -0.25
CA ILE A 88 -1.86 11.44 0.18
C ILE A 88 -2.71 12.53 -0.46
N SER A 89 -2.28 13.79 -0.39
CA SER A 89 -3.02 14.92 -0.99
C SER A 89 -3.27 14.72 -2.49
N ARG A 90 -2.25 14.30 -3.26
CA ARG A 90 -2.40 14.01 -4.69
C ARG A 90 -3.33 12.83 -4.94
N SER A 91 -3.21 11.76 -4.14
CA SER A 91 -4.03 10.55 -4.28
C SER A 91 -5.50 10.84 -3.99
N LEU A 92 -5.80 11.61 -2.94
CA LEU A 92 -7.16 12.06 -2.63
C LEU A 92 -7.71 12.97 -3.71
N GLY A 93 -6.93 13.93 -4.22
CA GLY A 93 -7.35 14.79 -5.33
C GLY A 93 -7.76 13.98 -6.56
N ALA A 94 -6.99 12.96 -6.92
CA ALA A 94 -7.34 12.04 -8.01
C ALA A 94 -8.62 11.26 -7.71
N LEU A 95 -8.74 10.64 -6.53
CA LEU A 95 -9.94 9.89 -6.12
C LEU A 95 -11.22 10.76 -6.10
N VAL A 96 -11.09 12.04 -5.74
CA VAL A 96 -12.20 13.01 -5.79
C VAL A 96 -12.55 13.35 -7.23
N SER A 97 -11.54 13.60 -8.07
CA SER A 97 -11.75 13.83 -9.52
C SER A 97 -12.42 12.63 -10.20
N ASP A 98 -12.08 11.41 -9.78
CA ASP A 98 -12.63 10.15 -10.29
C ASP A 98 -14.02 9.83 -9.68
N GLY A 99 -14.54 10.67 -8.77
CA GLY A 99 -15.84 10.48 -8.12
C GLY A 99 -15.90 9.33 -7.11
N MET A 100 -14.76 8.75 -6.73
CA MET A 100 -14.68 7.65 -5.77
C MET A 100 -14.71 8.14 -4.31
N VAL A 101 -14.23 9.35 -4.08
CA VAL A 101 -14.22 10.02 -2.76
C VAL A 101 -14.90 11.38 -2.88
N GLU A 102 -15.61 11.78 -1.84
CA GLU A 102 -16.19 13.11 -1.73
C GLU A 102 -15.62 13.83 -0.51
N VAL A 103 -15.54 15.17 -0.60
CA VAL A 103 -15.16 16.01 0.53
C VAL A 103 -16.42 16.58 1.14
N ILE A 104 -16.69 16.20 2.39
CA ILE A 104 -17.79 16.72 3.18
C ILE A 104 -17.27 17.64 4.28
N THR A 105 -18.16 18.46 4.81
CA THR A 105 -17.86 19.27 5.99
C THR A 105 -18.35 18.53 7.23
N ASP A 106 -17.56 18.54 8.30
CA ASP A 106 -17.98 17.97 9.57
C ASP A 106 -19.23 18.70 10.12
N ALA A 107 -20.18 17.92 10.64
CA ALA A 107 -21.47 18.44 11.09
C ALA A 107 -21.34 19.28 12.37
N GLU A 108 -20.38 18.96 13.24
CA GLU A 108 -20.13 19.65 14.50
C GLU A 108 -19.16 20.82 14.30
N ASN A 109 -18.19 20.66 13.40
CA ASN A 109 -17.21 21.67 13.05
C ASN A 109 -17.19 21.96 11.55
N LYS A 110 -17.98 22.94 11.12
CA LYS A 110 -18.09 23.36 9.70
C LYS A 110 -16.77 23.83 9.05
N ARG A 111 -15.66 23.91 9.80
CA ARG A 111 -14.33 24.23 9.25
C ARG A 111 -13.51 22.98 8.96
N LEU A 112 -13.87 21.83 9.53
CA LEU A 112 -13.18 20.57 9.32
C LEU A 112 -13.70 19.89 8.05
N LYS A 113 -12.77 19.57 7.14
CA LYS A 113 -13.07 18.79 5.93
C LYS A 113 -12.78 17.32 6.19
N LEU A 114 -13.76 16.47 5.87
CA LEU A 114 -13.64 15.02 5.92
C LEU A 114 -13.75 14.47 4.50
N ASN A 115 -13.01 13.40 4.24
CA ASN A 115 -13.08 12.64 3.01
C ASN A 115 -13.93 11.41 3.28
N ARG A 116 -14.91 11.14 2.42
CA ARG A 116 -15.81 9.99 2.57
C ARG A 116 -15.84 9.20 1.27
N LEU A 117 -15.93 7.88 1.40
CA LEU A 117 -16.11 6.99 0.26
C LEU A 117 -17.50 7.22 -0.35
N THR A 118 -17.57 7.44 -1.66
CA THR A 118 -18.86 7.50 -2.36
C THR A 118 -19.40 6.10 -2.61
N ARG A 119 -20.68 5.99 -3.00
CA ARG A 119 -21.23 4.69 -3.44
C ARG A 119 -20.42 4.09 -4.60
N ALA A 120 -20.06 4.89 -5.59
CA ALA A 120 -19.26 4.44 -6.73
C ALA A 120 -17.86 3.99 -6.31
N GLY A 121 -17.21 4.72 -5.39
CA GLY A 121 -15.94 4.32 -4.80
C GLY A 121 -16.03 2.98 -4.06
N ARG A 122 -17.12 2.76 -3.32
CA ARG A 122 -17.39 1.49 -2.61
C ARG A 122 -17.63 0.33 -3.57
N GLU A 123 -18.45 0.52 -4.59
CA GLU A 123 -18.68 -0.49 -5.63
C GLU A 123 -17.37 -0.85 -6.34
N ARG A 124 -16.53 0.15 -6.66
CA ARG A 124 -15.20 -0.08 -7.25
C ARG A 124 -14.28 -0.85 -6.30
N LEU A 125 -14.24 -0.49 -5.02
CA LEU A 125 -13.44 -1.18 -4.01
C LEU A 125 -13.84 -2.66 -3.91
N LEU A 126 -15.14 -2.94 -3.77
CA LEU A 126 -15.66 -4.31 -3.64
C LEU A 126 -15.40 -5.14 -4.90
N ALA A 127 -15.47 -4.54 -6.09
CA ALA A 127 -15.14 -5.22 -7.34
C ALA A 127 -13.67 -5.66 -7.44
N LEU A 128 -12.75 -4.94 -6.76
CA LEU A 128 -11.32 -5.26 -6.76
C LEU A 128 -10.90 -6.25 -5.66
N MET A 129 -11.72 -6.44 -4.62
CA MET A 129 -11.42 -7.35 -3.51
C MET A 129 -11.07 -8.78 -3.93
N PRO A 130 -11.81 -9.44 -4.85
CA PRO A 130 -11.50 -10.82 -5.23
C PRO A 130 -10.09 -10.97 -5.82
N GLY A 131 -9.70 -10.10 -6.75
CA GLY A 131 -8.37 -10.12 -7.37
C GLY A 131 -7.26 -9.78 -6.38
N TYR A 132 -7.49 -8.81 -5.49
CA TYR A 132 -6.58 -8.51 -4.39
C TYR A 132 -6.33 -9.72 -3.49
N TYR A 133 -7.39 -10.42 -3.07
CA TYR A 133 -7.27 -11.63 -2.24
C TYR A 133 -6.61 -12.79 -2.98
N GLU A 134 -6.89 -12.95 -4.27
CA GLU A 134 -6.25 -13.98 -5.09
C GLU A 134 -4.73 -13.80 -5.13
N ILE A 135 -4.24 -12.56 -5.28
CA ILE A 135 -2.81 -12.26 -5.24
C ILE A 135 -2.21 -12.59 -3.86
N LEU A 136 -2.88 -12.21 -2.77
CA LEU A 136 -2.41 -12.49 -1.42
C LEU A 136 -2.38 -13.99 -1.08
N LEU A 137 -3.31 -14.78 -1.61
CA LEU A 137 -3.39 -16.23 -1.37
C LEU A 137 -2.38 -17.05 -2.19
N ARG A 138 -1.76 -16.46 -3.22
CA ARG A 138 -0.71 -17.10 -4.03
C ARG A 138 0.69 -17.02 -3.38
N GLY A 139 0.87 -16.14 -2.41
CA GLY A 139 2.15 -15.80 -1.76
C GLY A 139 2.62 -16.76 -0.69
#